data_AF-A0A370I4P0-F1
#
_entry.id   AF-A0A370I4P0-F1
#
_cell.length_a   1.000
_cell.length_b   1.000
_cell.length_c   1.000
_cell.angle_alpha   90.00
_cell.angle_beta   90.00
_cell.angle_gamma   90.00
#
_symmetry.space_group_name_H-M   'P 1'
#
loop_
_entity.id
_entity.type
_entity.pdbx_description
1 polymer ?
#
loop_
_entity_poly.entity_id
_entity_poly.type
_entity_poly.pdbx_seq_one_letter_code
_entity_poly.pdbx_strand_id
1 'polypeptide(L)'
;MSRGEIAPEPWASEMAAAGFLHPRTGVPSLARLAEAAGLGPSTVHRLLTGKGNRSIPDATTVMKLADALGIDPKVVAARLDVKAPAKGWAPPAGMELLESADLAVLEAVAKRLIAQRRKVIAAEAGQLAAAQQ
;
A
#
# COMPACT_ATOMS: atom_id res chain seq x y z
N MET A 1 -5.91 22.15 -18.25
CA MET A 1 -7.34 21.82 -18.44
C MET A 1 -7.85 21.20 -17.15
N SER A 2 -8.80 21.86 -16.51
CA SER A 2 -9.44 21.37 -15.27
C SER A 2 -10.32 20.18 -15.60
N ARG A 3 -9.96 18.99 -15.12
CA ARG A 3 -10.96 17.97 -14.81
C ARG A 3 -10.90 17.78 -13.31
N GLY A 4 -11.76 18.51 -12.60
CA GLY A 4 -12.29 18.05 -11.33
C GLY A 4 -13.10 16.78 -11.59
N GLU A 5 -12.44 15.71 -12.05
CA GLU A 5 -13.03 14.38 -12.07
C GLU A 5 -13.19 14.00 -10.61
N ILE A 6 -14.44 13.95 -10.19
CA ILE A 6 -14.89 13.48 -8.88
C ILE A 6 -14.28 12.08 -8.71
N ALA A 7 -13.64 11.83 -7.57
CA ALA A 7 -13.12 10.50 -7.27
C ALA A 7 -14.28 9.49 -7.31
N PRO A 8 -14.12 8.31 -7.93
CA PRO A 8 -15.18 7.31 -7.94
C PRO A 8 -15.38 6.73 -6.53
N GLU A 9 -16.57 6.21 -6.25
CA GLU A 9 -16.77 5.38 -5.05
C GLU A 9 -15.97 4.07 -5.18
N PRO A 10 -15.42 3.54 -4.07
CA PRO A 10 -15.56 3.99 -2.67
C PRO A 10 -14.59 5.12 -2.26
N TRP A 11 -13.71 5.57 -3.15
CA TRP A 11 -12.61 6.49 -2.81
C TRP A 11 -13.08 7.89 -2.46
N ALA A 12 -14.15 8.38 -3.10
CA ALA A 12 -14.74 9.67 -2.76
C ALA A 12 -15.16 9.75 -1.28
N SER A 13 -15.87 8.73 -0.77
CA SER A 13 -16.29 8.67 0.62
C SER A 13 -15.10 8.70 1.59
N GLU A 14 -14.05 7.93 1.31
CA GLU A 14 -12.85 7.87 2.16
C GLU A 14 -12.05 9.16 2.14
N MET A 15 -11.93 9.77 0.97
CA MET A 15 -11.26 11.06 0.82
C MET A 15 -12.03 12.16 1.56
N ALA A 16 -13.36 12.11 1.57
CA ALA A 16 -14.18 13.02 2.36
C ALA A 16 -13.97 12.80 3.86
N ALA A 17 -13.95 11.54 4.32
CA ALA A 17 -13.68 11.19 5.71
C ALA A 17 -12.28 11.61 6.18
N ALA A 18 -11.27 11.46 5.31
CA ALA A 18 -9.90 11.89 5.57
C ALA A 18 -9.66 13.39 5.36
N GLY A 19 -10.67 14.17 4.96
CA GLY A 19 -10.58 15.62 4.80
C GLY A 19 -9.86 16.08 3.51
N PHE A 20 -9.64 15.21 2.54
CA PHE A 20 -9.03 15.53 1.25
C PHE A 20 -10.03 16.19 0.28
N LEU A 21 -10.52 17.36 0.66
CA LEU A 21 -11.50 18.13 -0.09
C LEU A 21 -10.86 19.30 -0.83
N HIS A 22 -11.42 19.64 -1.98
CA HIS A 22 -11.02 20.81 -2.73
C HIS A 22 -11.48 22.10 -2.01
N PRO A 23 -10.59 23.06 -1.72
CA PRO A 23 -10.89 24.19 -0.82
C PRO A 23 -11.98 25.13 -1.34
N ARG A 24 -12.22 25.18 -2.66
CA ARG A 24 -13.30 26.00 -3.25
C ARG A 24 -14.63 25.28 -3.45
N THR A 25 -14.64 23.95 -3.57
CA THR A 25 -15.84 23.21 -4.01
C THR A 25 -16.31 22.19 -2.99
N GLY A 26 -15.50 21.86 -1.97
CA GLY A 26 -15.84 20.84 -0.97
C GLY A 26 -15.86 19.41 -1.52
N VAL A 27 -15.49 19.20 -2.78
CA VAL A 27 -15.50 17.89 -3.45
C VAL A 27 -14.20 17.15 -3.16
N PRO A 28 -14.21 15.81 -2.98
CA PRO A 28 -13.00 14.99 -2.88
C PRO A 28 -11.99 15.29 -4.00
N SER A 29 -10.74 15.58 -3.61
CA SER A 29 -9.69 16.05 -4.52
C SER A 29 -8.54 15.06 -4.64
N LEU A 30 -8.42 14.43 -5.81
CA LEU A 30 -7.33 13.50 -6.11
C LEU A 30 -5.95 14.16 -6.02
N ALA A 31 -5.87 15.46 -6.34
CA ALA A 31 -4.63 16.24 -6.24
C ALA A 31 -4.16 16.36 -4.78
N ARG A 32 -5.10 16.61 -3.84
CA ARG A 32 -4.76 16.69 -2.41
C ARG A 32 -4.36 15.34 -1.84
N LEU A 33 -5.05 14.27 -2.24
CA LEU A 33 -4.67 12.92 -1.87
C LEU A 33 -3.26 12.57 -2.40
N ALA A 34 -2.95 12.93 -3.65
CA ALA A 34 -1.64 12.69 -4.23
C ALA A 34 -0.52 13.43 -3.49
N GLU A 35 -0.75 14.69 -3.13
CA GLU A 35 0.16 15.48 -2.31
C GLU A 35 0.37 14.84 -0.93
N ALA A 36 -0.70 14.48 -0.24
CA ALA A 36 -0.65 13.85 1.08
C ALA A 36 0.04 12.47 1.07
N ALA A 37 -0.20 11.68 0.04
CA ALA A 37 0.44 10.37 -0.14
C ALA A 37 1.89 10.46 -0.68
N GLY A 38 2.36 11.64 -1.07
CA GLY A 38 3.66 11.81 -1.73
C GLY A 38 3.76 11.01 -3.04
N LEU A 39 2.67 10.97 -3.81
CA LEU A 39 2.54 10.27 -5.08
C LEU A 39 2.29 11.27 -6.22
N GLY A 40 2.64 10.88 -7.45
CA GLY A 40 2.31 11.69 -8.62
C GLY A 40 0.78 11.79 -8.82
N PRO A 41 0.22 12.98 -9.16
CA PRO A 41 -1.22 13.13 -9.41
C PRO A 41 -1.76 12.20 -10.49
N SER A 42 -0.97 11.95 -11.54
CA SER A 42 -1.30 11.00 -12.62
C SER A 42 -1.31 9.55 -12.13
N THR A 43 -0.45 9.19 -11.17
CA THR A 43 -0.41 7.87 -10.55
C THR A 43 -1.68 7.62 -9.74
N VAL A 44 -2.05 8.56 -8.86
CA VAL A 44 -3.27 8.44 -8.05
C VAL A 44 -4.52 8.40 -8.92
N HIS A 45 -4.59 9.25 -9.94
CA HIS A 45 -5.70 9.24 -10.90
C HIS A 45 -5.83 7.89 -11.60
N ARG A 46 -4.72 7.34 -12.12
CA ARG A 46 -4.70 6.04 -12.80
C ARG A 46 -5.11 4.89 -11.87
N LEU A 47 -4.66 4.90 -10.61
CA LEU A 47 -4.97 3.87 -9.64
C LEU A 47 -6.45 3.87 -9.23
N LEU A 48 -6.99 5.04 -8.90
CA LEU A 48 -8.34 5.15 -8.34
C LEU A 48 -9.44 5.07 -9.41
N THR A 49 -9.14 5.48 -10.65
CA THR A 49 -10.12 5.41 -11.75
C THR A 49 -10.02 4.14 -12.60
N GLY A 50 -8.95 3.35 -12.42
CA GLY A 50 -8.64 2.18 -13.25
C GLY A 50 -8.28 2.50 -14.71
N LYS A 51 -8.35 3.77 -15.15
CA LYS A 51 -8.10 4.16 -16.55
C LYS A 51 -6.62 4.05 -16.90
N GLY A 52 -6.30 3.14 -17.82
CA GLY A 52 -4.94 2.96 -18.34
C GLY A 52 -3.98 2.27 -17.37
N ASN A 53 -4.51 1.59 -16.35
CA ASN A 53 -3.66 0.86 -15.40
C ASN A 53 -3.29 -0.52 -15.96
N ARG A 54 -2.06 -0.64 -16.47
CA ARG A 54 -1.43 -1.94 -16.81
C ARG A 54 -0.46 -2.43 -15.74
N SER A 55 -0.19 -1.62 -14.72
CA SER A 55 0.84 -1.91 -13.71
C SER A 55 0.19 -2.15 -12.36
N ILE A 56 0.52 -3.29 -11.75
CA ILE A 56 0.12 -3.59 -10.38
C ILE A 56 0.89 -2.61 -9.47
N PRO A 57 0.21 -1.80 -8.63
CA PRO A 57 0.89 -0.94 -7.67
C PRO A 57 1.77 -1.76 -6.73
N ASP A 58 2.96 -1.23 -6.42
CA ASP A 58 3.85 -1.86 -5.46
C ASP A 58 3.34 -1.69 -4.02
N ALA A 59 3.89 -2.49 -3.11
CA ALA A 59 3.53 -2.46 -1.69
C ALA A 59 3.69 -1.05 -1.08
N THR A 60 4.73 -0.32 -1.48
CA THR A 60 5.03 1.03 -1.03
C THR A 60 3.91 2.01 -1.40
N THR A 61 3.41 1.94 -2.64
CA THR A 61 2.31 2.80 -3.10
C THR A 61 1.03 2.51 -2.32
N VAL A 62 0.72 1.24 -2.05
CA VAL A 62 -0.46 0.86 -1.25
C VAL A 62 -0.34 1.39 0.18
N MET A 63 0.83 1.25 0.82
CA MET A 63 1.05 1.79 2.17
C MET A 63 0.92 3.32 2.22
N LYS A 64 1.51 4.04 1.27
CA LYS A 64 1.39 5.51 1.19
C LYS A 64 -0.06 5.98 1.07
N LEU A 65 -0.86 5.29 0.26
CA LEU A 65 -2.29 5.60 0.12
C LEU A 65 -3.06 5.29 1.41
N ALA A 66 -2.76 4.16 2.05
CA ALA A 66 -3.36 3.75 3.32
C ALA A 66 -3.06 4.76 4.44
N ASP A 67 -1.80 5.17 4.57
CA ASP A 67 -1.36 6.16 5.56
C ASP A 67 -2.03 7.52 5.32
N ALA A 68 -2.10 7.98 4.06
CA ALA A 68 -2.77 9.23 3.73
C ALA A 68 -4.26 9.18 4.07
N LEU A 69 -4.95 8.10 3.69
CA LEU A 69 -6.39 7.94 3.92
C LEU A 69 -6.74 7.55 5.37
N GLY A 70 -5.75 7.19 6.20
CA GLY A 70 -5.98 6.74 7.56
C GLY A 70 -6.73 5.40 7.65
N ILE A 71 -6.61 4.54 6.64
CA ILE A 71 -7.30 3.24 6.56
C ILE A 71 -6.31 2.08 6.48
N ASP A 72 -6.74 0.87 6.83
CA ASP A 72 -5.86 -0.30 6.83
C ASP A 72 -5.35 -0.62 5.41
N PRO A 73 -4.04 -0.88 5.21
CA PRO A 73 -3.47 -1.22 3.90
C PRO A 73 -4.12 -2.43 3.22
N LYS A 74 -4.70 -3.37 3.97
CA LYS A 74 -5.46 -4.50 3.42
C LYS A 74 -6.75 -4.05 2.74
N VAL A 75 -7.42 -3.02 3.27
CA VAL A 75 -8.64 -2.45 2.68
C VAL A 75 -8.29 -1.76 1.36
N VAL A 76 -7.21 -0.98 1.35
CA VAL A 76 -6.70 -0.34 0.12
C VAL A 76 -6.33 -1.39 -0.92
N ALA A 77 -5.60 -2.43 -0.51
CA ALA A 77 -5.18 -3.50 -1.40
C ALA A 77 -6.36 -4.28 -2.00
N ALA A 78 -7.36 -4.61 -1.17
CA ALA A 78 -8.57 -5.29 -1.63
C ALA A 78 -9.34 -4.45 -2.66
N ARG A 79 -9.44 -3.13 -2.46
CA ARG A 79 -10.11 -2.21 -3.39
C ARG A 79 -9.37 -2.03 -4.71
N LEU A 80 -8.04 -2.14 -4.67
CA LEU A 80 -7.19 -2.09 -5.86
C LEU A 80 -7.03 -3.46 -6.54
N ASP A 81 -7.67 -4.51 -5.99
CA ASP A 81 -7.52 -5.90 -6.41
C ASP A 81 -6.05 -6.34 -6.48
N VAL A 82 -5.28 -5.96 -5.47
CA VAL A 82 -3.87 -6.33 -5.33
C VAL A 82 -3.61 -7.08 -4.04
N LYS A 83 -2.51 -7.82 -4.04
CA LYS A 83 -2.03 -8.48 -2.83
C LYS A 83 -1.72 -7.44 -1.75
N ALA A 84 -2.31 -7.61 -0.58
CA ALA A 84 -2.06 -6.72 0.55
C ALA A 84 -0.56 -6.64 0.88
N PRO A 85 0.00 -5.43 1.03
CA PRO A 85 1.35 -5.30 1.54
C PRO A 85 1.39 -5.95 2.92
N ALA A 86 2.50 -6.61 3.25
CA ALA A 86 2.75 -6.97 4.63
C ALA A 86 2.71 -5.67 5.45
N LYS A 87 1.91 -5.63 6.51
CA LYS A 87 1.83 -4.47 7.40
C LYS A 87 3.27 -4.07 7.74
N GLY A 88 3.63 -2.81 7.46
CA GLY A 88 4.95 -2.29 7.79
C GLY A 88 5.26 -2.61 9.25
N TRP A 89 6.41 -3.25 9.50
CA TRP A 89 6.79 -3.60 10.86
C TRP A 89 7.30 -2.33 11.54
N ALA A 90 6.58 -1.87 12.54
CA ALA A 90 7.08 -0.91 13.51
C ALA A 90 7.68 -1.70 14.68
N PRO A 91 8.87 -1.32 15.19
CA PRO A 91 9.40 -1.90 16.42
C PRO A 91 8.38 -1.73 17.56
N PRO A 92 8.09 -2.78 18.35
CA PRO A 92 7.27 -2.63 19.54
C PRO A 92 7.96 -1.70 20.56
N ALA A 93 7.17 -1.05 21.41
CA ALA A 93 7.71 -0.27 22.53
C ALA A 93 8.58 -1.15 23.43
N GLY A 94 9.69 -0.62 23.96
CA GLY A 94 10.64 -1.36 24.78
C GLY A 94 11.78 -2.02 24.01
N MET A 95 11.83 -1.91 22.68
CA MET A 95 12.97 -2.41 21.88
C MET A 95 14.30 -1.73 22.26
N GLU A 96 14.26 -0.52 22.80
CA GLU A 96 15.40 0.22 23.34
C GLU A 96 16.04 -0.41 24.58
N LEU A 97 15.33 -1.33 25.24
CA LEU A 97 15.83 -2.05 26.42
C LEU A 97 16.62 -3.31 26.04
N LEU A 98 16.59 -3.72 24.78
CA LEU A 98 17.27 -4.92 24.32
C LEU A 98 18.77 -4.70 24.23
N GLU A 99 19.53 -5.69 24.70
CA GLU A 99 20.98 -5.66 24.57
C GLU A 99 21.40 -6.17 23.18
N SER A 100 22.66 -5.93 22.81
CA SER A 100 23.24 -6.37 21.54
C SER A 100 23.07 -7.88 21.31
N ALA A 101 23.10 -8.68 22.39
CA ALA A 101 22.88 -10.13 22.32
C ALA A 101 21.43 -10.46 21.91
N ASP A 102 20.44 -9.78 22.48
CA ASP A 102 19.02 -9.98 22.16
C ASP A 102 18.72 -9.57 20.72
N LEU A 103 19.30 -8.45 20.28
CA LEU A 103 19.17 -7.97 18.91
C LEU A 103 19.78 -8.96 17.90
N ALA A 104 20.92 -9.57 18.23
CA ALA A 104 21.52 -10.60 17.38
C ALA A 104 20.64 -11.85 17.26
N VAL A 105 19.96 -12.25 18.34
CA VAL A 105 18.99 -13.36 18.32
C VAL A 105 17.80 -13.02 17.43
N LEU A 106 17.22 -11.82 17.57
CA LEU A 106 16.12 -11.36 16.72
C LEU A 106 16.51 -11.33 15.25
N GLU A 107 17.71 -10.83 14.94
CA GLU A 107 18.23 -10.78 13.57
C GLU A 107 18.38 -12.19 12.98
N ALA A 108 18.90 -13.15 13.76
CA ALA A 108 19.04 -14.53 13.33
C ALA A 108 17.68 -15.18 13.03
N VAL A 109 16.67 -14.95 13.88
CA VAL A 109 15.30 -15.42 13.67
C VAL A 109 14.70 -14.80 12.41
N ALA A 110 14.85 -13.48 12.23
CA ALA A 110 14.35 -12.77 11.04
C ALA A 110 14.97 -13.33 9.75
N LYS A 111 16.30 -13.50 9.71
CA LYS A 111 17.03 -14.09 8.57
C LYS A 111 16.51 -15.49 8.24
N ARG A 112 16.29 -16.34 9.25
CA ARG A 112 15.73 -17.68 9.06
C ARG A 112 14.33 -17.65 8.43
N LEU A 113 13.45 -16.80 8.95
CA LEU A 113 12.07 -16.67 8.45
C LEU A 113 12.04 -16.17 7.00
N ILE A 114 12.89 -15.18 6.67
CA ILE A 114 13.04 -14.66 5.30
C ILE A 114 13.49 -15.78 4.35
N ALA A 115 14.50 -16.57 4.74
CA ALA A 115 14.98 -17.69 3.94
C ALA A 115 13.90 -18.74 3.71
N GLN A 116 13.11 -19.08 4.73
CA GLN A 116 11.99 -20.00 4.61
C GLN A 116 10.92 -19.48 3.65
N ARG A 117 10.57 -18.18 3.74
CA ARG A 117 9.56 -17.59 2.85
C ARG A 117 10.01 -17.55 1.39
N ARG A 118 11.30 -17.28 1.13
CA ARG A 118 11.88 -17.34 -0.22
C ARG A 118 11.75 -18.73 -0.84
N LYS A 119 11.97 -19.80 -0.06
CA LYS A 119 11.79 -21.18 -0.53
C LYS A 119 10.34 -21.47 -0.92
N VAL A 120 9.38 -21.03 -0.10
CA VAL A 120 7.95 -21.19 -0.40
C VAL A 120 7.57 -20.47 -1.69
N ILE A 121 7.99 -19.21 -1.86
CA ILE A 121 7.71 -18.43 -3.07
C ILE A 121 8.30 -19.10 -4.32
N ALA A 122 9.53 -19.62 -4.24
CA ALA A 122 10.15 -20.33 -5.34
C ALA A 122 9.39 -21.63 -5.71
N ALA A 123 8.88 -22.35 -4.70
CA ALA A 123 8.07 -23.55 -4.93
C ALA A 123 6.71 -23.22 -5.57
N GLU A 124 6.02 -22.18 -5.08
CA GLU A 124 4.76 -21.69 -5.67
C GLU A 124 4.96 -21.25 -7.14
N ALA A 125 6.05 -20.55 -7.45
CA ALA A 125 6.38 -20.14 -8.81
C ALA A 125 6.63 -21.33 -9.75
N GLY A 126 7.32 -22.36 -9.27
CA GLY A 126 7.54 -23.59 -10.04
C GLY A 126 6.25 -24.36 -10.33
N GLN A 127 5.32 -24.42 -9.38
CA GLN A 127 4.01 -25.06 -9.56
C GLN A 127 3.15 -24.32 -10.58
N LEU A 128 3.14 -22.99 -10.55
CA LEU A 128 2.40 -22.16 -11.53
C LEU A 128 2.96 -22.32 -12.94
N ALA A 129 4.28 -22.42 -13.10
CA ALA A 129 4.91 -22.67 -14.40
C ALA A 129 4.57 -24.06 -14.95
N ALA A 130 4.48 -25.07 -14.09
CA ALA A 130 4.11 -26.44 -14.49
C ALA A 130 2.61 -26.57 -14.85
N ALA A 131 1.74 -25.78 -14.24
CA ALA A 131 0.29 -25.79 -14.52
C ALA A 131 -0.10 -25.05 -15.81
N GLN A 132 0.82 -24.32 -16.44
CA GLN A 132 0.63 -23.59 -17.69
C GLN A 132 1.17 -24.32 -18.93
N GLN A 133 1.72 -25.53 -18.75
CA GLN A 133 2.18 -26.44 -19.80
C GLN A 133 1.17 -27.57 -20.01
#